data_AF-A0A800J2B8-F1
#
_entry.id   AF-A0A800J2B8-F1
#
_cell.length_a   1.000
_cell.length_b   1.000
_cell.length_c   1.000
_cell.angle_alpha   90.00
_cell.angle_beta   90.00
_cell.angle_gamma   90.00
#
_symmetry.space_group_name_H-M   'P 1'
#
loop_
_entity.id
_entity.type
_entity.pdbx_description
1 polymer ?
#
loop_
_entity_poly.entity_id
_entity_poly.type
_entity_poly.pdbx_seq_one_letter_code
_entity_poly.pdbx_strand_id
1 'polypeptide(L)'
;MNVRVLLIALALLFAFVLADTLGLRESETGVLSPKGYVPISHGSHTHYVPNGWRGSEATGVSISAFPTTPPPEGMTVSQTGEIVPLAE
;
A
#
# COMPACT_ATOMS: atom_id res chain seq x y z
N MET A 1 -24.11 -25.70 7.89
CA MET A 1 -24.08 -24.22 7.95
C MET A 1 -25.26 -23.69 7.14
N ASN A 2 -26.09 -22.83 7.73
CA ASN A 2 -27.30 -22.33 7.07
C ASN A 2 -26.94 -21.27 6.01
N VAL A 3 -27.62 -21.26 4.87
CA VAL A 3 -27.34 -20.35 3.74
C VAL A 3 -27.32 -18.87 4.15
N ARG A 4 -28.20 -18.48 5.09
CA ARG A 4 -28.23 -17.11 5.64
C ARG A 4 -26.95 -16.74 6.39
N VAL A 5 -26.40 -17.69 7.15
CA VAL A 5 -25.15 -17.50 7.90
C VAL A 5 -23.97 -17.36 6.95
N LEU A 6 -23.94 -18.18 5.88
CA LEU A 6 -22.91 -18.09 4.84
C LEU A 6 -22.93 -16.71 4.14
N LEU A 7 -24.12 -16.22 3.75
CA LEU A 7 -24.24 -14.92 3.09
C LEU A 7 -23.81 -13.76 3.99
N ILE A 8 -24.16 -13.80 5.28
CA ILE A 8 -23.70 -12.79 6.24
C ILE A 8 -22.17 -12.81 6.37
N ALA A 9 -21.57 -13.99 6.50
CA ALA A 9 -20.12 -14.12 6.58
C ALA A 9 -19.41 -13.57 5.33
N LEU A 10 -19.94 -13.86 4.13
CA LEU A 10 -19.40 -13.35 2.88
C LEU A 10 -19.55 -11.82 2.76
N ALA A 11 -20.68 -11.26 3.18
CA ALA A 11 -20.89 -9.82 3.17
C ALA A 11 -19.91 -9.10 4.12
N LEU A 12 -19.67 -9.66 5.31
CA LEU A 12 -18.68 -9.13 6.26
C LEU A 12 -17.25 -9.23 5.73
N LEU A 13 -16.88 -10.36 5.13
CA LEU A 13 -15.58 -10.52 4.48
C LEU A 13 -15.41 -9.54 3.32
N PHE A 14 -16.45 -9.34 2.50
CA PHE A 14 -16.40 -8.40 1.40
C PHE A 14 -16.25 -6.96 1.87
N ALA A 15 -17.05 -6.53 2.85
CA ALA A 15 -16.89 -5.22 3.48
C ALA A 15 -15.49 -5.07 4.11
N PHE A 16 -14.93 -6.17 4.62
CA PHE A 16 -13.58 -6.17 5.15
C PHE A 16 -12.55 -5.91 4.04
N VAL A 17 -12.52 -6.72 3.00
CA VAL A 17 -11.56 -6.53 1.90
C VAL A 17 -11.73 -5.16 1.24
N LEU A 18 -12.99 -4.70 1.07
CA LEU A 18 -13.28 -3.41 0.45
C LEU A 18 -12.71 -2.24 1.28
N ALA A 19 -12.86 -2.26 2.60
CA ALA A 19 -12.31 -1.21 3.46
C ALA A 19 -10.78 -1.12 3.41
N ASP A 20 -10.06 -2.24 3.23
CA ASP A 20 -8.62 -2.22 2.98
C ASP A 20 -8.29 -1.61 1.62
N THR A 21 -8.99 -2.03 0.56
CA THR A 21 -8.74 -1.50 -0.79
C THR A 21 -9.02 0.00 -0.91
N LEU A 22 -9.98 0.51 -0.14
CA LEU A 22 -10.31 1.93 -0.09
C LEU A 22 -9.44 2.71 0.91
N GLY A 23 -8.52 2.05 1.63
CA GLY A 23 -7.68 2.70 2.64
C GLY A 23 -8.45 3.25 3.84
N LEU A 24 -9.66 2.73 4.10
CA LEU A 24 -10.52 3.18 5.21
C LEU A 24 -10.07 2.61 6.57
N ARG A 25 -9.08 1.74 6.57
CA ARG A 25 -8.39 1.29 7.77
C ARG A 25 -6.91 1.02 7.53
N GLU A 26 -6.16 1.04 8.62
CA GLU A 26 -4.83 0.46 8.73
C GLU A 26 -4.90 -1.03 8.44
N SER A 27 -4.31 -1.45 7.33
CA SER A 27 -4.29 -2.84 6.92
C SER A 27 -2.93 -3.45 7.25
N GLU A 28 -2.88 -4.36 8.22
CA GLU A 28 -1.71 -5.26 8.38
C GLU A 28 -1.56 -6.19 7.17
N THR A 29 -2.63 -6.39 6.41
CA THR A 29 -2.70 -7.12 5.15
C THR A 29 -2.62 -6.21 3.92
N GLY A 30 -2.26 -4.93 4.10
CA GLY A 30 -2.30 -3.91 3.06
C GLY A 30 -1.51 -4.37 1.87
N VAL A 31 -2.13 -4.34 0.68
CA VAL A 31 -1.63 -4.91 -0.58
C VAL A 31 -0.12 -4.74 -0.70
N LEU A 32 0.60 -5.81 -0.34
CA LEU A 32 2.04 -5.85 -0.50
C LEU A 32 2.29 -6.04 -1.98
N SER A 33 2.80 -4.99 -2.63
CA SER A 33 3.28 -5.11 -3.99
C SER A 33 4.48 -6.06 -4.00
N PRO A 34 4.52 -7.08 -4.87
CA PRO A 34 5.70 -7.93 -5.06
C PRO A 34 6.95 -7.13 -5.47
N LYS A 35 6.77 -5.88 -5.94
CA LYS A 35 7.85 -4.96 -6.27
C LYS A 35 8.41 -4.21 -5.05
N GLY A 36 7.83 -4.41 -3.86
CA GLY A 36 8.21 -3.74 -2.61
C GLY A 36 7.74 -2.28 -2.49
N TYR A 37 7.08 -1.72 -3.51
CA TYR A 37 6.57 -0.36 -3.54
C TYR A 37 5.17 -0.26 -4.16
N VAL A 38 4.44 0.81 -3.80
CA VAL A 38 3.11 1.15 -4.36
C VAL A 38 3.09 2.59 -4.90
N PRO A 39 2.33 2.86 -5.98
CA PRO A 39 2.13 4.22 -6.47
C PRO A 39 1.07 4.95 -5.65
N ILE A 40 1.34 6.20 -5.28
CA ILE A 40 0.39 7.12 -4.62
C ILE A 40 0.31 8.42 -5.41
N SER A 41 -0.91 8.85 -5.73
CA SER A 41 -1.15 10.14 -6.37
C SER A 41 -1.02 11.29 -5.36
N HIS A 42 -0.30 12.34 -5.73
CA HIS A 42 -0.08 13.52 -4.90
C HIS A 42 0.01 14.77 -5.79
N GLY A 43 -0.96 15.68 -5.62
CA GLY A 43 -1.09 16.84 -6.50
C GLY A 43 -1.32 16.41 -7.95
N SER A 44 -0.39 16.78 -8.85
CA SER A 44 -0.46 16.51 -10.30
C SER A 44 0.39 15.33 -10.77
N HIS A 45 1.07 14.62 -9.87
CA HIS A 45 1.95 13.50 -10.22
C HIS A 45 1.83 12.34 -9.22
N THR A 46 2.53 11.25 -9.52
CA THR A 46 2.55 10.04 -8.69
C THR A 46 3.92 9.90 -8.03
N HIS A 47 3.94 9.54 -6.74
CA HIS A 47 5.13 9.09 -6.03
C HIS A 47 5.08 7.57 -5.83
N TYR A 48 6.24 6.93 -5.81
CA TYR A 48 6.37 5.51 -5.52
C TYR A 48 6.94 5.34 -4.13
N VAL A 49 6.13 4.83 -3.21
CA VAL A 49 6.47 4.70 -1.78
C VAL A 49 6.65 3.23 -1.41
N PRO A 50 7.43 2.89 -0.37
CA PRO A 50 7.54 1.51 0.11
C PRO A 50 6.19 0.95 0.53
N ASN A 51 6.07 -0.37 0.46
CA ASN A 51 4.96 -1.08 1.09
C ASN A 51 4.81 -0.63 2.56
N GLY A 52 3.56 -0.39 2.97
CA GLY A 52 3.24 0.02 4.34
C GLY A 52 3.67 1.44 4.69
N TRP A 53 3.98 2.31 3.74
CA TRP A 53 4.18 3.73 4.04
C TRP A 53 2.89 4.36 4.57
N ARG A 54 2.93 4.87 5.81
CA ARG A 54 1.75 5.37 6.56
C ARG A 54 1.51 6.87 6.42
N GLY A 55 2.15 7.52 5.44
CA GLY A 55 2.08 8.96 5.25
C GLY A 55 3.13 9.74 6.07
N SER A 56 3.29 11.01 5.72
CA SER A 56 4.31 11.89 6.32
C SER A 56 4.12 12.11 7.81
N GLU A 57 2.89 12.17 8.29
CA GLU A 57 2.58 12.41 9.71
C GLU A 57 3.04 11.25 10.60
N ALA A 58 2.84 10.01 10.13
CA ALA A 58 3.20 8.81 10.87
C ALA A 58 4.69 8.47 10.77
N THR A 59 5.32 8.75 9.62
CA THR A 59 6.71 8.35 9.33
C THR A 59 7.73 9.46 9.56
N GLY A 60 7.30 10.72 9.59
CA GLY A 60 8.20 11.88 9.56
C GLY A 60 8.89 12.12 8.23
N VAL A 61 8.65 11.27 7.21
CA VAL A 61 9.26 11.37 5.88
C VAL A 61 8.27 12.01 4.92
N SER A 62 8.63 13.17 4.35
CA SER A 62 7.79 13.86 3.37
C SER A 62 7.58 13.01 2.12
N ILE A 63 6.38 13.02 1.56
CA ILE A 63 6.06 12.36 0.28
C ILE A 63 6.98 12.81 -0.87
N SER A 64 7.49 14.04 -0.80
CA SER A 64 8.44 14.59 -1.79
C SER A 64 9.82 13.93 -1.75
N ALA A 65 10.14 13.14 -0.72
CA ALA A 65 11.37 12.37 -0.65
C ALA A 65 11.34 11.12 -1.57
N PHE A 66 10.15 10.71 -2.02
CA PHE A 66 9.97 9.50 -2.81
C PHE A 66 10.01 9.80 -4.32
N PRO A 67 10.52 8.88 -5.16
CA PRO A 67 10.67 9.09 -6.59
C PRO A 67 9.32 9.21 -7.29
N THR A 68 9.29 9.96 -8.40
CA THR A 68 8.10 10.14 -9.26
C THR A 68 8.11 9.30 -10.53
N THR A 69 9.16 8.49 -10.70
CA THR A 69 9.28 7.46 -11.73
C THR A 69 9.33 6.09 -11.06
N PRO A 70 8.75 5.03 -11.66
CA PRO A 70 8.84 3.69 -11.11
C PRO A 70 10.31 3.27 -10.92
N PRO A 71 10.67 2.60 -9.82
CA PRO A 71 11.96 1.92 -9.69
C PRO A 71 12.20 0.94 -10.86
N PRO A 72 13.47 0.75 -11.28
CA PRO A 72 13.84 -0.27 -12.26
C PRO A 72 13.48 -1.69 -11.80
N GLU A 73 13.50 -2.66 -12.72
CA GLU A 73 13.33 -4.07 -12.37
C GLU A 73 14.39 -4.54 -11.37
N GLY A 74 13.97 -5.33 -10.39
CA GLY A 74 14.82 -5.78 -9.27
C GLY A 74 15.11 -4.72 -8.20
N MET A 75 14.61 -3.50 -8.35
CA MET A 75 14.75 -2.41 -7.39
C MET A 75 13.42 -2.07 -6.72
N THR A 76 13.51 -1.44 -5.56
CA THR A 76 12.39 -0.95 -4.77
C THR A 76 12.70 0.41 -4.15
N VAL A 77 11.80 0.93 -3.31
CA VAL A 77 11.97 2.19 -2.60
C VAL A 77 12.08 1.90 -1.11
N SER A 78 13.07 2.50 -0.44
CA SER A 78 13.26 2.38 1.01
C SER A 78 12.29 3.27 1.80
N GLN A 79 12.28 3.11 3.12
CA GLN A 79 11.47 3.95 4.04
C GLN A 79 11.83 5.44 4.01
N THR A 80 13.00 5.79 3.47
CA THR A 80 13.47 7.18 3.34
C THR A 80 13.40 7.72 1.91
N GLY A 81 12.91 6.93 0.95
CA GLY A 81 12.73 7.36 -0.44
C GLY A 81 13.88 7.00 -1.39
N GLU A 82 14.95 6.39 -0.88
CA GLU A 82 16.07 5.93 -1.71
C GLU A 82 15.68 4.69 -2.52
N ILE A 83 16.13 4.62 -3.78
CA ILE A 83 15.98 3.42 -4.61
C ILE A 83 17.05 2.40 -4.18
N VAL A 84 16.61 1.22 -3.75
CA VAL A 84 17.47 0.15 -3.23
C VAL A 84 17.12 -1.18 -3.89
N PRO A 85 18.00 -2.19 -3.90
CA PRO A 85 17.64 -3.53 -4.37
C PRO A 85 16.43 -4.07 -3.61
N LEU A 86 15.55 -4.78 -4.31
CA LEU A 86 14.49 -5.55 -3.67
C LEU A 86 15.16 -6.67 -2.87
N ALA A 87 15.05 -6.63 -1.55
CA ALA A 87 15.51 -7.73 -0.70
C ALA A 87 14.68 -8.99 -1.01
N GLU A 88 15.36 -10.11 -1.23
CA GLU A 88 14.72 -11.43 -1.43
C GLU A 88 14.00 -11.93 -0.16
#